data_AF-A0A7W0P0A7-F1
#
_entry.id   AF-A0A7W0P0A7-F1
#
_cell.length_a   1.000
_cell.length_b   1.000
_cell.length_c   1.000
_cell.angle_alpha   90.00
_cell.angle_beta   90.00
_cell.angle_gamma   90.00
#
_symmetry.space_group_name_H-M   'P 1'
#
loop_
_entity.id
_entity.type
_entity.pdbx_description
1 polymer ?
#
loop_
_entity_poly.entity_id
_entity_poly.type
_entity_poly.pdbx_seq_one_letter_code
_entity_poly.pdbx_strand_id
1 'polypeptide(L)'
;AEAVRPGGVLAMVINHPVWTAPKSTPIEEPEGEILWRTGAYFGKGFSDEPAGRAKVRFYHRPMAVLLNAASEAGWDIRHMSESGISERQMERFPEYAGQGHIPRLLGVRWELRL
;
A
#
# COMPACT_ATOMS: atom_id res chain seq x y z
N ALA A 1 17.77 0.92 11.90
CA ALA A 1 18.07 2.17 12.61
C ALA A 1 19.53 2.58 12.45
N GLU A 2 20.47 1.63 12.45
CA GLU A 2 21.92 1.87 12.45
C GLU A 2 22.46 2.87 11.42
N ALA A 3 21.82 3.01 10.26
CA ALA A 3 22.23 3.97 9.22
C ALA A 3 21.69 5.40 9.42
N VAL A 4 20.86 5.64 10.43
CA VAL A 4 20.16 6.92 10.64
C VAL A 4 20.44 7.41 12.06
N ARG A 5 20.80 8.69 12.18
CA ARG A 5 21.05 9.34 13.48
C ARG A 5 19.74 9.55 14.28
N PRO A 6 19.84 9.75 15.60
CA PRO A 6 18.68 10.06 16.44
C PRO A 6 17.95 11.31 15.92
N GLY A 7 16.62 11.30 15.93
CA GLY A 7 15.77 12.34 15.33
C GLY A 7 15.72 12.33 13.80
N GLY A 8 16.39 11.37 13.14
CA GLY A 8 16.32 11.18 11.69
C GLY A 8 14.95 10.69 11.22
N VAL A 9 14.68 10.84 9.92
CA VAL A 9 13.36 10.57 9.32
C VAL A 9 13.43 9.34 8.40
N LEU A 10 12.43 8.48 8.53
CA LEU A 10 12.09 7.47 7.53
C LEU A 10 10.74 7.86 6.91
N ALA A 11 10.70 8.07 5.60
CA ALA A 11 9.46 8.32 4.88
C ALA A 11 9.29 7.22 3.82
N MET A 12 8.16 6.52 3.86
CA MET A 12 7.84 5.43 2.95
C MET A 12 6.52 5.71 2.25
N VAL A 13 6.50 5.50 0.94
CA VAL A 13 5.28 5.47 0.13
C VAL A 13 5.28 4.17 -0.65
N ILE A 14 4.26 3.34 -0.43
CA ILE A 14 4.13 2.03 -1.09
C ILE A 14 2.70 1.83 -1.60
N ASN A 15 2.52 0.85 -2.48
CA ASN A 15 1.18 0.32 -2.75
C ASN A 15 0.56 -0.12 -1.42
N HIS A 16 -0.70 0.25 -1.22
CA HIS A 16 -1.40 -0.09 0.01
C HIS A 16 -1.44 -1.62 0.19
N PRO A 17 -1.24 -2.16 1.42
CA PRO A 17 -1.27 -3.59 1.66
C PRO A 17 -2.54 -4.29 1.18
N VAL A 18 -3.69 -3.60 1.14
CA VAL A 18 -4.95 -4.15 0.61
C VAL A 18 -4.87 -4.49 -0.88
N TRP A 19 -4.02 -3.77 -1.62
CA TRP A 19 -3.81 -3.96 -3.05
C TRP A 19 -2.79 -5.05 -3.37
N THR A 20 -1.77 -5.20 -2.52
CA THR A 20 -0.72 -6.21 -2.71
C THR A 20 -1.11 -7.58 -2.17
N ALA A 21 -2.22 -7.68 -1.44
CA ALA A 21 -2.65 -8.93 -0.84
C ALA A 21 -2.85 -10.03 -1.90
N PRO A 22 -2.38 -11.27 -1.66
CA PRO A 22 -2.53 -12.33 -2.65
C PRO A 22 -4.01 -12.54 -2.98
N LYS A 23 -4.29 -12.56 -4.30
CA LYS A 23 -5.65 -12.63 -4.83
C LYS A 23 -6.51 -11.42 -4.43
N SER A 24 -5.99 -10.24 -4.11
CA SER A 24 -6.87 -9.06 -4.06
C SER A 24 -7.24 -8.61 -5.48
N THR A 25 -8.45 -8.12 -5.68
CA THR A 25 -8.95 -7.71 -7.00
C THR A 25 -10.19 -6.83 -6.85
N PRO A 26 -10.45 -5.90 -7.80
CA PRO A 26 -11.77 -5.26 -7.85
C PRO A 26 -12.85 -6.30 -8.20
N ILE A 27 -14.06 -6.06 -7.73
CA ILE A 27 -15.29 -6.76 -8.10
C ILE A 27 -16.28 -5.68 -8.54
N GLU A 28 -16.87 -5.85 -9.71
CA GLU A 28 -17.96 -5.01 -10.19
C GLU A 28 -19.30 -5.66 -9.82
N GLU A 29 -20.13 -4.93 -9.10
CA GLU A 29 -21.50 -5.32 -8.78
C GLU A 29 -22.45 -5.00 -9.97
N PRO A 30 -23.61 -5.67 -10.09
CA PRO A 30 -24.56 -5.45 -11.19
C PRO A 30 -25.00 -3.99 -11.38
N GLU A 31 -25.08 -3.22 -10.28
CA GLU A 31 -25.45 -1.81 -10.27
C GLU A 31 -24.29 -0.87 -10.67
N GLY A 32 -23.10 -1.41 -10.95
CA GLY A 32 -21.91 -0.67 -11.39
C GLY A 32 -21.00 -0.16 -10.26
N GLU A 33 -21.27 -0.55 -9.00
CA GLU A 33 -20.35 -0.27 -7.89
C GLU A 33 -19.09 -1.14 -7.99
N ILE A 34 -17.92 -0.54 -7.75
CA ILE A 34 -16.66 -1.29 -7.69
C ILE A 34 -16.28 -1.54 -6.23
N LEU A 35 -16.36 -2.80 -5.80
CA LEU A 35 -15.88 -3.26 -4.51
C LEU A 35 -14.44 -3.77 -4.59
N TRP A 36 -13.76 -3.88 -3.44
CA TRP A 36 -12.44 -4.48 -3.37
C TRP A 36 -12.44 -5.80 -2.60
N ARG A 37 -12.15 -6.91 -3.28
CA ARG A 37 -11.89 -8.18 -2.60
C ARG A 37 -10.50 -8.13 -1.97
N THR A 38 -10.43 -8.23 -0.65
CA THR A 38 -9.18 -8.09 0.13
C THR A 38 -8.19 -9.26 -0.03
N GLY A 39 -8.64 -10.43 -0.50
CA GLY A 39 -7.78 -11.60 -0.68
C GLY A 39 -7.20 -12.15 0.63
N ALA A 40 -6.02 -12.74 0.58
CA ALA A 40 -5.35 -13.35 1.74
C ALA A 40 -4.52 -12.32 2.56
N TYR A 41 -5.17 -11.23 3.00
CA TYR A 41 -4.52 -10.05 3.59
C TYR A 41 -3.65 -10.32 4.84
N PHE A 42 -4.04 -11.25 5.72
CA PHE A 42 -3.23 -11.55 6.91
C PHE A 42 -2.08 -12.52 6.63
N GLY A 43 -2.04 -13.10 5.44
CA GLY A 43 -0.98 -14.01 5.02
C GLY A 43 0.28 -13.29 4.54
N LYS A 44 1.30 -14.08 4.19
CA LYS A 44 2.42 -13.61 3.36
C LYS A 44 2.17 -14.07 1.92
N GLY A 45 2.69 -13.33 0.96
CA GLY A 45 2.70 -13.77 -0.43
C GLY A 45 3.37 -12.77 -1.33
N PHE A 46 3.26 -13.01 -2.63
CA PHE A 46 3.76 -12.13 -3.67
C PHE A 46 2.88 -12.22 -4.92
N SER A 47 2.93 -11.19 -5.75
CA SER A 47 2.43 -11.22 -7.13
C SER A 47 3.54 -10.80 -8.09
N ASP A 48 3.51 -11.32 -9.32
CA ASP A 48 4.39 -10.91 -10.40
C ASP A 48 3.58 -10.09 -11.40
N GLU A 49 3.81 -8.78 -11.44
CA GLU A 49 3.08 -7.86 -12.30
C GLU A 49 3.88 -7.55 -13.57
N PRO A 50 3.24 -7.45 -14.75
CA PRO A 50 3.90 -7.04 -15.98
C PRO A 50 4.49 -5.62 -15.90
N ALA A 51 5.72 -5.46 -16.36
CA ALA A 51 6.42 -4.18 -16.48
C ALA A 51 7.08 -4.08 -17.86
N GLY A 52 6.26 -3.83 -18.89
CA GLY A 52 6.69 -3.88 -20.28
C GLY A 52 7.10 -5.31 -20.67
N ARG A 53 8.38 -5.50 -21.03
CA ARG A 53 8.93 -6.84 -21.35
C ARG A 53 9.42 -7.61 -20.13
N ALA A 54 9.45 -6.98 -18.96
CA ALA A 54 9.89 -7.57 -17.71
C ALA A 54 8.70 -7.85 -16.77
N LYS A 55 9.00 -8.43 -15.60
CA LYS A 55 8.05 -8.58 -14.50
C LYS A 55 8.63 -7.95 -13.25
N VAL A 56 7.77 -7.35 -12.43
CA VAL A 56 8.11 -6.85 -11.10
C VAL A 56 7.39 -7.70 -10.06
N ARG A 57 8.14 -8.25 -9.11
CA ARG A 57 7.58 -9.00 -8.00
C ARG A 57 7.22 -8.05 -6.85
N PHE A 58 5.94 -7.98 -6.52
CA PHE A 58 5.46 -7.28 -5.32
C PHE A 58 5.35 -8.26 -4.17
N TYR A 59 5.95 -7.93 -3.03
CA TYR A 59 5.84 -8.72 -1.81
C TYR A 59 4.77 -8.16 -0.90
N HIS A 60 3.85 -9.01 -0.49
CA HIS A 60 2.80 -8.64 0.44
C HIS A 60 3.27 -8.72 1.89
N ARG A 61 2.96 -7.67 2.63
CA ARG A 61 3.03 -7.60 4.09
C ARG A 61 1.78 -6.89 4.60
N PRO A 62 1.06 -7.45 5.59
CA PRO A 62 -0.01 -6.73 6.26
C PRO A 62 0.51 -5.43 6.87
N MET A 63 -0.33 -4.40 6.94
CA MET A 63 0.08 -3.10 7.48
C MET A 63 0.62 -3.21 8.91
N ALA A 64 -0.04 -4.01 9.77
CA ALA A 64 0.42 -4.25 11.14
C ALA A 64 1.86 -4.77 11.21
N VAL A 65 2.27 -5.63 10.27
CA VAL A 65 3.65 -6.15 10.22
C VAL A 65 4.64 -5.03 9.91
N LEU A 66 4.31 -4.13 8.98
CA LEU A 66 5.17 -3.00 8.61
C LEU A 66 5.30 -1.99 9.75
N LEU A 67 4.17 -1.61 10.36
CA LEU A 67 4.15 -0.59 11.42
C LEU A 67 4.82 -1.08 12.70
N ASN A 68 4.54 -2.32 13.11
CA ASN A 68 5.15 -2.91 14.31
C ASN A 68 6.65 -3.13 14.12
N ALA A 69 7.09 -3.61 12.94
CA ALA A 69 8.52 -3.78 12.68
C ALA A 69 9.30 -2.45 12.74
N ALA A 70 8.70 -1.35 12.29
CA ALA A 70 9.28 -0.02 12.46
C ALA A 70 9.34 0.37 13.95
N SER A 71 8.25 0.16 14.70
CA SER A 71 8.21 0.46 16.13
C SER A 71 9.24 -0.33 16.95
N GLU A 72 9.34 -1.64 16.70
CA GLU A 72 10.34 -2.53 17.33
C GLU A 72 11.78 -2.10 17.00
N ALA A 73 11.99 -1.50 15.83
CA ALA A 73 13.27 -0.94 15.41
C ALA A 73 13.54 0.49 15.95
N GLY A 74 12.71 1.01 16.86
CA GLY A 74 12.91 2.30 17.54
C GLY A 74 12.31 3.51 16.83
N TRP A 75 11.46 3.30 15.82
CA TRP A 75 10.83 4.37 15.06
C TRP A 75 9.45 4.75 15.60
N ASP A 76 9.22 6.04 15.77
CA ASP A 76 7.93 6.61 16.12
C ASP A 76 7.18 7.06 14.89
N ILE A 77 5.92 6.63 14.73
CA ILE A 77 5.05 7.21 13.69
C ILE A 77 4.82 8.69 14.02
N ARG A 78 5.14 9.57 13.07
CA ARG A 78 4.82 11.00 13.14
C ARG A 78 3.66 11.39 12.25
N HIS A 79 3.48 10.68 11.14
CA HIS A 79 2.35 10.89 10.24
C HIS A 79 2.08 9.61 9.45
N MET A 80 0.79 9.31 9.24
CA MET A 80 0.34 8.26 8.35
C MET A 80 -0.79 8.81 7.48
N SER A 81 -0.75 8.50 6.20
CA SER A 81 -1.78 8.87 5.24
C SER A 81 -2.08 7.71 4.30
N GLU A 82 -3.33 7.63 3.90
CA GLU A 82 -3.81 6.69 2.89
C GLU A 82 -4.46 7.51 1.79
N SER A 83 -4.26 7.11 0.54
CA SER A 83 -4.88 7.77 -0.61
C SER A 83 -5.40 6.75 -1.59
N GLY A 84 -6.63 6.96 -2.07
CA GLY A 84 -7.17 6.25 -3.23
C GLY A 84 -6.67 6.81 -4.56
N ILE A 85 -7.34 6.42 -5.63
CA ILE A 85 -7.07 6.97 -6.97
C ILE A 85 -7.76 8.33 -7.08
N SER A 86 -7.02 9.36 -7.48
CA SER A 86 -7.58 10.71 -7.65
C SER A 86 -8.54 10.79 -8.84
N GLU A 87 -9.47 11.74 -8.82
CA GLU A 87 -10.38 12.01 -9.95
C GLU A 87 -9.62 12.19 -11.26
N ARG A 88 -8.56 13.01 -11.25
CA ARG A 88 -7.69 13.23 -12.41
C ARG A 88 -7.04 11.93 -12.94
N GLN A 89 -6.72 10.98 -12.06
CA GLN A 89 -6.20 9.69 -12.48
C GLN A 89 -7.30 8.82 -13.10
N MET A 90 -8.51 8.82 -12.53
CA MET A 90 -9.65 8.08 -13.09
C MET A 90 -10.08 8.63 -14.47
N GLU A 91 -10.03 9.95 -14.66
CA GLU A 91 -10.26 10.58 -15.97
C GLU A 91 -9.23 10.17 -17.02
N ARG A 92 -7.97 10.01 -16.60
CA ARG A 92 -6.86 9.64 -17.48
C ARG A 92 -6.82 8.14 -17.78
N PHE A 93 -7.25 7.31 -16.84
CA PHE A 93 -7.17 5.86 -16.86
C PHE A 93 -8.55 5.26 -16.55
N PRO A 94 -9.40 5.06 -17.57
CA PRO A 94 -10.77 4.59 -17.38
C PRO A 94 -10.90 3.26 -16.64
N GLU A 95 -9.86 2.41 -16.66
CA GLU A 95 -9.81 1.16 -15.89
C GLU A 95 -9.85 1.35 -14.37
N TYR A 96 -9.70 2.59 -13.89
CA TYR A 96 -9.80 2.95 -12.48
C TYR A 96 -11.14 3.61 -12.11
N ALA A 97 -12.08 3.74 -13.05
CA ALA A 97 -13.40 4.29 -12.76
C ALA A 97 -14.05 3.57 -11.56
N GLY A 98 -14.65 4.33 -10.65
CA GLY A 98 -15.28 3.80 -9.44
C GLY A 98 -14.33 3.41 -8.31
N GLN A 99 -13.01 3.37 -8.52
CA GLN A 99 -12.03 2.89 -7.53
C GLN A 99 -11.48 3.98 -6.59
N GLY A 100 -11.96 5.22 -6.68
CA GLY A 100 -11.42 6.35 -5.91
C GLY A 100 -11.50 6.19 -4.38
N HIS A 101 -12.45 5.39 -3.90
CA HIS A 101 -12.65 5.10 -2.47
C HIS A 101 -11.79 3.92 -1.96
N ILE A 102 -11.02 3.27 -2.84
CA ILE A 102 -10.23 2.08 -2.51
C ILE A 102 -8.78 2.52 -2.20
N PRO A 103 -8.21 2.21 -1.01
CA PRO A 103 -6.86 2.62 -0.66
C PRO A 103 -5.83 2.11 -1.66
N ARG A 104 -5.12 3.03 -2.31
CA ARG A 104 -4.13 2.73 -3.34
C ARG A 104 -2.70 2.84 -2.84
N LEU A 105 -2.40 3.87 -2.06
CA LEU A 105 -1.09 4.11 -1.49
C LEU A 105 -1.17 4.21 0.04
N LEU A 106 -0.13 3.72 0.69
CA LEU A 106 0.15 3.96 2.11
C LEU A 106 1.39 4.86 2.20
N GLY A 107 1.23 6.03 2.80
CA GLY A 107 2.30 6.94 3.18
C GLY A 107 2.53 6.90 4.68
N VAL A 108 3.77 6.69 5.12
CA VAL A 108 4.11 6.76 6.55
C VAL A 108 5.43 7.48 6.73
N ARG A 109 5.43 8.43 7.66
CA ARG A 109 6.62 9.12 8.14
C ARG A 109 6.87 8.72 9.58
N TRP A 110 8.08 8.25 9.84
CA TRP A 110 8.59 8.01 11.17
C TRP A 110 9.75 8.93 11.52
N GLU A 111 10.03 8.99 12.82
CA GLU A 111 11.20 9.62 13.41
C GLU A 111 11.91 8.63 14.34
N LEU A 112 13.23 8.55 14.26
CA LEU A 112 14.02 7.67 15.12
C LEU A 112 14.15 8.28 16.52
N ARG A 113 13.69 7.59 17.57
CA ARG A 113 13.73 8.11 18.95
C ARG A 113 15.12 8.17 19.58
N LEU A 114 16.00 7.24 19.20
CA LEU A 114 17.26 6.97 19.90
C LEU A 114 18.48 7.20 19.04
#